data_AF-A0A963IA52-F1
#
_entry.id   AF-A0A963IA52-F1
#
_cell.length_a   1.000
_cell.length_b   1.000
_cell.length_c   1.000
_cell.angle_alpha   90.00
_cell.angle_beta   90.00
_cell.angle_gamma   90.00
#
_symmetry.space_group_name_H-M   'P 1'
#
loop_
_entity.id
_entity.type
_entity.pdbx_description
1 polymer ?
#
loop_
_entity_poly.entity_id
_entity_poly.type
_entity_poly.pdbx_seq_one_letter_code
_entity_poly.pdbx_strand_id
1 'polypeptide(L)'
;APREEWFVKGTAAALSTPPRVSAHIVTPRARMIVDAQDLSADGRLVLRASVEEPRLRWRVDGQPVGVGPRVDWLPQAGLRRLELFDDGGVLLDAVEFAVR
;
A
#
# COMPACT_ATOMS: atom_id res chain seq x y z
N ALA A 1 -1.03 -18.32 48.62
CA ALA A 1 -0.55 -16.96 48.33
C ALA A 1 -1.45 -16.33 47.28
N PRO A 2 -2.13 -15.20 47.54
CA PRO A 2 -3.00 -14.52 46.58
C PRO A 2 -2.19 -13.55 45.71
N ARG A 3 -2.52 -13.38 44.43
CA ARG A 3 -1.91 -12.36 43.55
C ARG A 3 -2.99 -11.61 42.77
N GLU A 4 -3.45 -10.56 43.42
CA GLU A 4 -3.59 -9.19 42.90
C GLU A 4 -4.24 -9.01 41.53
N GLU A 5 -5.54 -8.76 41.64
CA GLU A 5 -6.43 -8.07 40.74
C GLU A 5 -5.90 -6.66 40.44
N TRP A 6 -5.85 -6.26 39.17
CA TRP A 6 -5.80 -4.85 38.79
C TRP A 6 -7.05 -4.53 37.96
N PHE A 7 -8.01 -3.88 38.61
CA PHE A 7 -9.09 -3.14 37.94
C PHE A 7 -8.59 -1.75 37.57
N VAL A 8 -8.93 -1.27 36.36
CA VAL A 8 -9.40 0.11 36.00
C VAL A 8 -9.65 0.08 34.49
N LYS A 9 -10.91 -0.01 34.05
CA LYS A 9 -11.80 1.10 33.67
C LYS A 9 -11.31 1.89 32.45
N GLY A 10 -11.84 1.49 31.29
CA GLY A 10 -11.77 2.23 30.04
C GLY A 10 -12.79 1.63 29.09
N THR A 11 -14.05 2.05 29.21
CA THR A 11 -15.07 1.83 28.18
C THR A 11 -14.64 2.60 26.94
N ALA A 12 -13.78 2.01 26.12
CA ALA A 12 -13.64 2.42 24.74
C ALA A 12 -14.82 1.76 24.01
N ALA A 13 -15.85 2.55 23.72
CA ALA A 13 -16.89 2.15 22.79
C ALA A 13 -16.18 1.63 21.53
N ALA A 14 -16.27 0.32 21.29
CA ALA A 14 -15.85 -0.26 20.03
C ALA A 14 -16.81 0.30 18.98
N LEU A 15 -16.45 1.46 18.42
CA LEU A 15 -17.00 1.94 17.17
C LEU A 15 -16.74 0.81 16.19
N SER A 16 -17.82 0.14 15.79
CA SER A 16 -17.82 -0.90 14.78
C SER A 16 -17.16 -0.30 13.54
N THR A 17 -15.87 -0.60 13.36
CA THR A 17 -15.12 -0.08 12.24
C THR A 17 -15.67 -0.82 11.03
N PRO A 18 -16.14 -0.13 9.97
CA PRO A 18 -16.57 -0.82 8.77
C PRO A 18 -15.43 -1.73 8.30
N PRO A 19 -15.73 -2.88 7.68
CA PRO A 19 -14.69 -3.80 7.23
C PRO A 19 -13.68 -3.03 6.37
N ARG A 20 -12.47 -2.86 6.89
CA ARG A 20 -11.39 -2.18 6.19
C ARG A 20 -11.01 -3.09 5.03
N VAL A 21 -11.07 -2.57 3.80
CA VAL A 21 -10.63 -3.33 2.62
C VAL A 21 -9.19 -3.76 2.86
N SER A 22 -8.95 -5.06 2.99
CA SER A 22 -7.61 -5.63 3.16
C SER A 22 -6.96 -5.80 1.78
N ALA A 23 -6.59 -4.68 1.15
CA ALA A 23 -5.82 -4.69 -0.08
C ALA A 23 -4.32 -4.74 0.23
N HIS A 24 -3.54 -5.46 -0.58
CA HIS A 24 -2.09 -5.43 -0.56
C HIS A 24 -1.53 -5.25 -1.97
N ILE A 25 -0.25 -4.88 -2.06
CA ILE A 25 0.45 -4.65 -3.32
C ILE A 25 0.87 -5.99 -3.91
N VAL A 26 0.42 -6.27 -5.14
CA VAL A 26 0.78 -7.47 -5.90
C VAL A 26 2.02 -7.22 -6.76
N THR A 27 2.09 -6.03 -7.37
CA THR A 27 3.20 -5.61 -8.24
C THR A 27 3.47 -4.12 -8.05
N PRO A 28 4.76 -3.70 -7.97
CA PRO A 28 5.95 -4.52 -7.73
C PRO A 28 5.93 -5.24 -6.37
N ARG A 29 6.70 -6.32 -6.24
CA ARG A 29 6.91 -7.00 -4.96
C ARG A 29 8.03 -6.33 -4.17
N ALA A 30 8.01 -6.50 -2.85
CA ALA A 30 9.11 -6.05 -2.00
C ALA A 30 10.46 -6.62 -2.48
N ARG A 31 11.46 -5.75 -2.57
CA ARG A 31 12.83 -6.00 -3.03
C ARG A 31 12.94 -6.45 -4.49
N MET A 32 11.90 -6.27 -5.29
CA MET A 32 11.98 -6.45 -6.74
C MET A 32 12.97 -5.44 -7.34
N ILE A 33 13.76 -5.88 -8.30
CA ILE A 33 14.57 -5.01 -9.16
C ILE A 33 13.86 -4.98 -10.51
N VAL A 34 13.49 -3.77 -10.95
CA VAL A 34 12.84 -3.51 -12.23
C VAL A 34 13.90 -2.94 -13.16
N ASP A 35 14.27 -3.70 -14.18
CA ASP A 35 15.14 -3.22 -15.24
C ASP A 35 14.31 -2.43 -16.26
N ALA A 36 14.77 -1.24 -16.66
CA ALA A 36 14.04 -0.38 -17.60
C ALA A 36 13.76 -1.05 -18.95
N GLN A 37 14.56 -2.05 -19.33
CA GLN A 37 14.41 -2.84 -20.55
C GLN A 37 13.23 -3.83 -20.50
N ASP A 38 12.76 -4.19 -19.29
CA ASP A 38 11.63 -5.10 -19.07
C ASP A 38 10.27 -4.38 -18.99
N LEU A 39 10.29 -3.04 -19.05
CA LEU A 39 9.08 -2.23 -19.00
C LEU A 39 8.28 -2.34 -20.31
N SER A 40 7.01 -1.95 -20.22
CA SER A 40 6.14 -1.80 -21.38
C SER A 40 6.77 -0.90 -22.45
N ALA A 41 6.32 -0.97 -23.70
CA ALA A 41 6.88 -0.18 -24.80
C ALA A 41 6.87 1.35 -24.55
N ASP A 42 5.97 1.83 -23.68
CA ASP A 42 5.88 3.23 -23.24
C ASP A 42 6.66 3.53 -21.95
N GLY A 43 7.49 2.59 -21.48
CA GLY A 43 8.33 2.72 -20.31
C GLY A 43 7.57 2.70 -18.98
N ARG A 44 6.33 2.23 -18.95
CA ARG A 44 5.51 2.21 -17.72
C ARG A 44 5.59 0.89 -16.96
N LEU A 45 5.68 1.04 -15.64
CA LEU A 45 5.52 -0.03 -14.66
C LEU A 45 4.07 -0.09 -14.19
N VAL A 46 3.50 -1.28 -14.21
CA VAL A 46 2.16 -1.54 -13.70
C VAL A 46 2.21 -1.69 -12.19
N LEU A 47 1.51 -0.81 -11.49
CA LEU A 47 1.19 -0.93 -10.06
C LEU A 47 -0.13 -1.68 -9.94
N ARG A 48 -0.19 -2.74 -9.14
CA ARG A 48 -1.41 -3.58 -9.02
C ARG A 48 -1.69 -3.95 -7.58
N ALA A 49 -2.94 -3.77 -7.16
CA ALA A 49 -3.45 -4.22 -5.87
C ALA A 49 -4.08 -5.61 -5.96
N SER A 50 -4.27 -6.25 -4.81
CA SER A 50 -4.88 -7.58 -4.68
C SER A 50 -6.39 -7.62 -4.91
N VAL A 51 -7.04 -6.46 -4.94
CA VAL A 51 -8.50 -6.32 -5.09
C VAL A 51 -8.84 -5.30 -6.17
N GLU A 52 -10.00 -5.46 -6.81
CA GLU A 52 -10.49 -4.54 -7.85
C GLU A 52 -11.27 -3.35 -7.26
N GLU A 53 -10.69 -2.66 -6.28
CA GLU A 53 -11.31 -1.50 -5.62
C GLU A 53 -10.91 -0.18 -6.31
N PRO A 54 -11.86 0.56 -6.93
CA PRO A 54 -11.57 1.78 -7.69
C PRO A 54 -11.11 2.96 -6.84
N ARG A 55 -11.31 2.96 -5.52
CA ARG A 55 -10.94 4.09 -4.65
C ARG A 55 -9.57 3.98 -3.99
N LEU A 56 -8.82 2.92 -4.28
CA LEU A 56 -7.44 2.76 -3.81
C LEU A 56 -6.56 3.90 -4.30
N ARG A 57 -5.68 4.42 -3.45
CA ARG A 57 -4.80 5.56 -3.79
C ARG A 57 -3.36 5.12 -3.70
N TRP A 58 -2.59 5.41 -4.75
CA TRP A 58 -1.18 5.02 -4.84
C TRP A 58 -0.27 6.22 -4.63
N ARG A 59 0.82 6.01 -3.89
CA ARG A 59 1.92 6.95 -3.79
C ARG A 59 3.25 6.27 -4.06
N VAL A 60 4.16 6.99 -4.69
CA VAL A 60 5.57 6.60 -4.76
C VAL A 60 6.38 7.71 -4.09
N ASP A 61 7.20 7.33 -3.11
CA ASP A 61 8.02 8.25 -2.32
C ASP A 61 7.19 9.41 -1.73
N GLY A 62 5.97 9.07 -1.26
CA GLY A 62 5.00 10.03 -0.73
C GLY A 62 4.28 10.90 -1.78
N GLN A 63 4.62 10.81 -3.07
CA GLN A 63 3.95 11.56 -4.14
C GLN A 63 2.76 10.76 -4.71
N PRO A 64 1.57 11.36 -4.89
CA PRO A 64 0.44 10.67 -5.50
C PRO A 64 0.71 10.37 -6.98
N VAL A 65 0.50 9.11 -7.38
CA VAL A 65 0.75 8.64 -8.76
C VAL A 65 -0.48 8.11 -9.48
N GLY A 66 -1.56 7.82 -8.74
CA GLY A 66 -2.80 7.35 -9.35
C GLY A 66 -3.82 6.82 -8.34
N VAL A 67 -4.98 6.46 -8.88
CA VAL A 67 -6.13 5.92 -8.15
C VAL A 67 -6.66 4.69 -8.89
N GLY A 68 -7.17 3.71 -8.15
CA GLY A 68 -7.76 2.48 -8.66
C GLY A 68 -6.93 1.22 -8.36
N PRO A 69 -7.42 0.05 -8.79
CA PRO A 69 -6.76 -1.23 -8.50
C PRO A 69 -5.50 -1.46 -9.34
N ARG A 70 -5.34 -0.69 -10.43
CA ARG A 70 -4.22 -0.74 -11.35
C ARG A 70 -3.87 0.68 -11.81
N VAL A 71 -2.58 1.00 -11.82
CA VAL A 71 -2.04 2.29 -12.28
C VAL A 71 -0.79 2.04 -13.12
N ASP A 72 -0.70 2.65 -14.30
CA ASP A 72 0.51 2.61 -15.12
C ASP A 72 1.39 3.83 -14.80
N TRP A 73 2.47 3.59 -14.07
CA TRP A 73 3.35 4.62 -13.54
C TRP A 73 4.66 4.69 -14.33
N LEU A 74 5.13 5.90 -14.65
CA LEU A 74 6.42 6.12 -15.28
C LEU A 74 7.50 6.15 -14.18
N PRO A 75 8.41 5.16 -14.10
CA PRO A 75 9.33 5.03 -12.99
C PRO A 75 10.53 5.97 -13.11
N GLN A 76 11.09 6.34 -11.96
CA GLN A 76 12.40 6.98 -11.88
C GLN A 76 13.43 5.99 -11.32
N ALA A 77 14.63 5.97 -11.87
CA ALA A 77 15.71 5.09 -11.41
C ALA A 77 16.05 5.32 -9.93
N GLY A 78 16.49 4.26 -9.24
CA GLY A 78 16.85 4.27 -7.82
C GLY A 78 15.92 3.43 -6.96
N LEU A 79 16.15 3.47 -5.64
CA LEU A 79 15.28 2.85 -4.65
C LEU A 79 14.00 3.67 -4.53
N ARG A 80 12.85 2.99 -4.57
CA ARG A 80 11.51 3.56 -4.55
C ARG A 80 10.67 2.87 -3.50
N ARG A 81 9.87 3.65 -2.80
CA ARG A 81 8.86 3.16 -1.86
C ARG A 81 7.48 3.36 -2.46
N LEU A 82 6.77 2.26 -2.70
CA LEU A 82 5.38 2.27 -3.14
C LEU A 82 4.47 2.10 -1.94
N GLU A 83 3.43 2.92 -1.87
CA GLU A 83 2.48 2.97 -0.77
C GLU A 83 1.06 2.91 -1.32
N LEU A 84 0.24 2.04 -0.73
CA LEU A 84 -1.15 1.83 -1.09
C LEU A 84 -2.04 2.29 0.06
N PHE A 85 -3.02 3.15 -0.24
CA PHE A 85 -3.95 3.69 0.74
C PHE A 85 -5.40 3.37 0.36
N ASP A 86 -6.28 3.33 1.36
CA ASP A 86 -7.72 3.35 1.13
C ASP A 86 -8.23 4.76 0.76
N ASP A 87 -9.53 4.86 0.49
CA ASP A 87 -10.20 6.13 0.19
C ASP A 87 -10.14 7.14 1.35
N GLY A 88 -10.02 6.64 2.59
CA GLY A 88 -9.89 7.43 3.81
C GLY A 88 -8.46 7.91 4.08
N GLY A 89 -7.48 7.51 3.28
CA GLY A 89 -6.07 7.85 3.48
C GLY A 89 -5.35 6.98 4.52
N VAL A 90 -5.92 5.83 4.88
CA VAL A 90 -5.25 4.84 5.74
C VAL A 90 -4.29 4.03 4.89
N LEU A 91 -3.03 3.93 5.34
CA LEU A 91 -2.03 3.09 4.70
C LEU A 91 -2.43 1.61 4.84
N LEU A 92 -2.64 0.95 3.72
CA LEU A 92 -3.00 -0.46 3.64
C LEU A 92 -1.76 -1.36 3.52
N ASP A 93 -0.81 -0.95 2.68
CA ASP A 93 0.42 -1.71 2.43
C ASP A 93 1.53 -0.80 1.88
N ALA A 94 2.79 -1.19 2.05
CA ALA A 94 3.95 -0.49 1.51
C ALA A 94 5.09 -1.45 1.17
N VAL A 95 5.72 -1.25 0.01
CA VAL A 95 6.86 -2.06 -0.44
C VAL A 95 7.98 -1.17 -0.97
N GLU A 96 9.22 -1.60 -0.75
CA GLU A 96 10.40 -1.00 -1.36
C GLU A 96 10.85 -1.83 -2.55
N PHE A 97 11.24 -1.20 -3.65
CA PHE A 97 11.74 -1.84 -4.86
C PHE A 97 12.77 -0.93 -5.54
N ALA A 98 13.64 -1.50 -6.37
CA ALA A 98 14.65 -0.74 -7.10
C ALA A 98 14.30 -0.69 -8.58
N VAL A 99 14.54 0.46 -9.21
CA VAL A 99 14.47 0.64 -10.67
C VAL A 99 15.88 0.93 -11.16
N ARG A 100 16.36 0.23 -12.19
CA ARG A 100 17.68 0.45 -12.78
C ARG A 100 17.67 0.40 -14.31
#